data_AF-A0A5E5AHL1-F1
#
_entry.id   AF-A0A5E5AHL1-F1
#
_cell.length_a   1.000
_cell.length_b   1.000
_cell.length_c   1.000
_cell.angle_alpha   90.00
_cell.angle_beta   90.00
_cell.angle_gamma   90.00
#
_symmetry.space_group_name_H-M   'P 1'
#
loop_
_entity.id
_entity.type
_entity.pdbx_description
1 polymer ?
#
loop_
_entity_poly.entity_id
_entity_poly.type
_entity_poly.pdbx_seq_one_letter_code
_entity_poly.pdbx_strand_id
1 'polypeptide(L)'
;MIDIYPQEANPCDVRGFERAMRGGHMLQTLVGVSTAVSLWRKIGDCLHRRASALVLVRMLRSPSNSFPLGWPYGNVSAWRVAELCIDTTCRLRPDILASANESRSHPILLAAAAIATGLTMIASPCEDDLRRLVAVTLIRFEDPIAVLKVTSKLNNVDRWLMEYIEAVMAGGVYDVVSVDV
;
A
#
# COMPACT_ATOMS: atom_id res chain seq x y z
N MET A 1 -12.83 18.55 -20.39
CA MET A 1 -13.56 17.27 -20.42
C MET A 1 -12.52 16.20 -20.20
N ILE A 2 -12.34 15.75 -18.96
CA ILE A 2 -11.31 14.76 -18.61
C ILE A 2 -11.99 13.40 -18.70
N ASP A 3 -11.64 12.62 -19.71
CA ASP A 3 -12.06 11.23 -19.83
C ASP A 3 -11.43 10.44 -18.66
N ILE A 4 -12.30 10.12 -17.70
CA ILE A 4 -12.00 9.24 -16.59
C ILE A 4 -11.98 7.83 -17.20
N TYR A 5 -10.79 7.21 -17.19
CA TYR A 5 -10.53 5.81 -17.50
C TYR A 5 -11.74 4.90 -17.24
N PRO A 6 -12.03 3.93 -18.14
CA PRO A 6 -13.10 2.97 -17.89
C PRO A 6 -12.84 2.31 -16.54
N GLN A 7 -13.79 2.46 -15.61
CA GLN A 7 -13.74 1.82 -14.32
C GLN A 7 -13.76 0.31 -14.53
N GLU A 8 -12.58 -0.30 -14.61
CA GLU A 8 -12.44 -1.73 -14.39
C GLU A 8 -13.13 -2.05 -13.06
N ALA A 9 -14.11 -2.96 -13.11
CA ALA A 9 -14.90 -3.35 -11.96
C ALA A 9 -13.97 -3.66 -10.79
N ASN A 10 -14.10 -2.89 -9.70
CA ASN A 10 -13.23 -3.02 -8.54
C ASN A 10 -13.37 -4.45 -7.99
N PRO A 11 -12.33 -5.31 -8.08
CA PRO A 11 -12.41 -6.68 -7.57
C PRO A 11 -12.57 -6.75 -6.05
N CYS A 12 -12.42 -5.61 -5.35
CA CYS A 12 -12.68 -5.46 -3.92
C CYS A 12 -14.15 -5.15 -3.57
N ASP A 13 -15.07 -5.06 -4.55
CA ASP A 13 -16.51 -4.88 -4.30
C ASP A 13 -17.17 -6.19 -3.83
N VAL A 14 -17.27 -6.31 -2.50
CA VAL A 14 -17.88 -7.44 -1.79
C VAL A 14 -19.34 -7.70 -2.23
N ARG A 15 -20.07 -6.69 -2.71
CA ARG A 15 -21.47 -6.84 -3.17
C ARG A 15 -21.59 -7.49 -4.55
N GLY A 16 -20.54 -7.41 -5.38
CA GLY A 16 -20.43 -8.18 -6.62
C GLY A 16 -20.14 -9.65 -6.34
N PHE A 17 -19.31 -9.92 -5.33
CA PHE A 17 -18.94 -11.26 -4.87
C PHE A 17 -20.13 -12.06 -4.34
N GLU A 18 -20.98 -11.48 -3.48
CA GLU A 18 -22.18 -12.15 -2.99
C GLU A 18 -23.18 -12.51 -4.10
N ARG A 19 -23.27 -11.67 -5.14
CA ARG A 19 -24.13 -11.92 -6.30
C ARG A 19 -23.60 -13.06 -7.18
N ALA A 20 -22.28 -13.13 -7.40
CA ALA A 20 -21.65 -14.19 -8.18
C ALA A 20 -21.76 -15.57 -7.48
N MET A 21 -21.63 -15.61 -6.15
CA MET A 21 -21.75 -16.86 -5.37
C MET A 21 -23.19 -17.39 -5.28
N ARG A 22 -24.20 -16.52 -5.37
CA ARG A 22 -25.62 -16.93 -5.37
C ARG A 22 -26.12 -17.43 -6.74
N GLY A 23 -25.47 -17.06 -7.84
CA GLY A 23 -25.88 -17.39 -9.20
C GLY A 23 -25.38 -18.75 -9.71
N GLY A 24 -25.48 -19.80 -8.88
CA GLY A 24 -24.92 -21.12 -9.13
C GLY A 24 -25.19 -21.67 -10.52
N HIS A 25 -24.13 -21.80 -11.32
CA HIS A 25 -24.04 -22.77 -12.41
C HIS A 25 -22.70 -23.49 -12.33
N MET A 26 -22.75 -24.67 -11.69
CA MET A 26 -21.78 -25.75 -11.84
C MET A 26 -21.69 -26.12 -13.32
N LEU A 27 -20.54 -25.88 -13.97
CA LEU A 27 -20.13 -26.65 -15.14
C LEU A 27 -18.60 -26.62 -15.29
N GLN A 28 -18.04 -27.84 -15.28
CA GLN A 28 -16.70 -28.27 -15.72
C GLN A 28 -15.55 -28.21 -14.70
N THR A 29 -15.27 -29.39 -14.14
CA THR A 29 -14.35 -29.74 -13.04
C THR A 29 -12.86 -29.46 -13.28
N LEU A 30 -12.44 -29.02 -14.47
CA LEU A 30 -11.06 -28.55 -14.75
C LEU A 30 -11.00 -27.02 -14.93
N VAL A 31 -12.03 -26.43 -15.55
CA VAL A 31 -12.21 -24.98 -15.64
C VAL A 31 -12.58 -24.41 -14.27
N GLY A 32 -13.36 -25.13 -13.47
CA GLY A 32 -13.76 -24.81 -12.10
C GLY A 32 -12.60 -24.74 -11.11
N VAL A 33 -11.56 -25.57 -11.26
CA VAL A 33 -10.37 -25.51 -10.39
C VAL A 33 -9.48 -24.32 -10.79
N SER A 34 -9.28 -24.08 -12.09
CA SER A 34 -8.51 -22.91 -12.56
C SER A 34 -9.19 -21.59 -12.21
N THR A 35 -10.51 -21.50 -12.38
CA THR A 35 -11.30 -20.32 -11.97
C THR A 35 -11.36 -20.16 -10.46
N ALA A 36 -11.48 -21.23 -9.69
CA ALA A 36 -11.41 -21.15 -8.23
C ALA A 36 -10.02 -20.69 -7.76
N VAL A 37 -8.92 -21.24 -8.29
CA VAL A 37 -7.55 -20.82 -7.95
C VAL A 37 -7.30 -19.37 -8.34
N SER A 38 -7.76 -18.95 -9.52
CA SER A 38 -7.73 -17.55 -9.96
C SER A 38 -8.54 -16.64 -9.02
N LEU A 39 -9.73 -17.07 -8.60
CA LEU A 39 -10.60 -16.32 -7.69
C LEU A 39 -9.96 -16.19 -6.30
N TRP A 40 -9.42 -17.26 -5.74
CA TRP A 40 -8.73 -17.25 -4.46
C TRP A 40 -7.48 -16.36 -4.48
N ARG A 41 -6.74 -16.36 -5.59
CA ARG A 41 -5.61 -15.44 -5.79
C ARG A 41 -6.08 -13.99 -5.75
N LYS A 42 -7.14 -13.66 -6.51
CA LYS A 42 -7.74 -12.31 -6.53
C LYS A 42 -8.23 -11.87 -5.14
N ILE A 43 -8.91 -12.74 -4.39
CA ILE A 43 -9.37 -12.44 -3.02
C ILE A 43 -8.18 -12.17 -2.12
N GLY A 44 -7.14 -13.01 -2.19
CA GLY A 44 -5.92 -12.83 -1.43
C GLY A 44 -5.24 -11.50 -1.73
N ASP A 45 -5.17 -11.09 -3.00
CA ASP A 45 -4.56 -9.81 -3.40
C ASP A 45 -5.38 -8.62 -2.89
N CYS A 46 -6.71 -8.75 -2.86
CA CYS A 46 -7.60 -7.73 -2.31
C CYS A 46 -7.43 -7.58 -0.80
N LEU A 47 -7.36 -8.70 -0.06
CA LEU A 47 -7.13 -8.70 1.38
C LEU A 47 -5.76 -8.14 1.74
N HIS A 48 -4.71 -8.51 0.98
CA HIS A 48 -3.36 -8.01 1.19
C HIS A 48 -3.25 -6.50 1.00
N ARG A 49 -3.85 -5.98 -0.08
CA ARG A 49 -3.91 -4.53 -0.34
C ARG A 49 -4.69 -3.78 0.73
N ARG A 50 -5.84 -4.32 1.18
CA ARG A 50 -6.61 -3.72 2.29
C ARG A 50 -5.86 -3.73 3.61
N ALA A 51 -5.15 -4.81 3.95
CA ALA A 51 -4.35 -4.89 5.16
C ALA A 51 -3.22 -3.84 5.14
N SER A 52 -2.55 -3.69 4.00
CA SER A 52 -1.48 -2.71 3.82
C SER A 52 -2.01 -1.27 3.85
N ALA A 53 -3.15 -1.01 3.21
CA ALA A 53 -3.83 0.28 3.28
C ALA A 53 -4.25 0.63 4.72
N LEU A 54 -4.75 -0.33 5.50
CA LEU A 54 -5.09 -0.13 6.91
C LEU A 54 -3.85 0.26 7.74
N VAL A 55 -2.72 -0.41 7.52
CA VAL A 55 -1.44 -0.04 8.18
C VAL A 55 -1.09 1.41 7.84
N LEU A 56 -1.16 1.78 6.57
CA LEU A 56 -0.84 3.14 6.13
C LEU A 56 -1.78 4.19 6.73
N VAL A 57 -3.10 3.93 6.76
CA VAL A 57 -4.08 4.83 7.38
C VAL A 57 -3.77 5.07 8.84
N ARG A 58 -3.35 4.03 9.57
CA ARG A 58 -2.95 4.17 10.98
C ARG A 58 -1.77 5.13 11.09
N MET A 59 -0.73 4.96 10.27
CA MET A 59 0.44 5.84 10.30
C MET A 59 0.10 7.29 9.95
N LEU A 60 -0.71 7.51 8.90
CA LEU A 60 -1.15 8.84 8.46
C LEU A 60 -1.99 9.57 9.50
N ARG A 61 -2.80 8.84 10.27
CA ARG A 61 -3.68 9.41 11.30
C ARG A 61 -3.01 9.58 12.65
N SER A 62 -1.87 8.96 12.86
CA SER A 62 -1.19 9.06 14.14
C SER A 62 -0.58 10.47 14.31
N PRO A 63 -0.68 11.08 15.50
CA PRO A 63 -0.02 12.33 15.81
C PRO A 63 1.50 12.27 15.61
N SER A 64 2.10 13.41 15.27
CA SER A 64 3.55 13.65 15.21
C SER A 64 3.86 15.10 15.60
N ASN A 65 5.13 15.45 15.79
CA ASN A 65 5.52 16.83 16.12
C ASN A 65 5.09 17.81 15.01
N SER A 66 5.27 17.45 13.74
CA SER A 66 4.85 18.26 12.59
C SER A 66 3.34 18.28 12.37
N PHE A 67 2.65 17.19 12.74
CA PHE A 67 1.21 17.03 12.57
C PHE A 67 0.59 16.53 13.88
N PRO A 68 0.36 17.41 14.87
CA PRO A 68 -0.05 17.02 16.23
C PRO A 68 -1.46 16.39 16.29
N LEU A 69 -2.29 16.67 15.28
CA LEU A 69 -3.61 16.06 15.11
C LEU A 69 -3.59 14.87 14.13
N GLY A 70 -2.41 14.48 13.63
CA GLY A 70 -2.27 13.50 12.56
C GLY A 70 -2.74 14.06 11.21
N TRP A 71 -3.48 13.25 10.45
CA TRP A 71 -3.96 13.56 9.11
C TRP A 71 -4.62 14.96 9.00
N PRO A 72 -4.01 15.93 8.29
CA PRO A 72 -4.46 17.32 8.29
C PRO A 72 -5.59 17.61 7.29
N TYR A 73 -5.82 16.71 6.33
CA TYR A 73 -6.75 16.95 5.22
C TYR A 73 -8.18 16.47 5.54
N GLY A 74 -8.92 17.23 6.32
CA GLY A 74 -10.28 16.85 6.78
C GLY A 74 -11.29 16.51 5.67
N ASN A 75 -11.16 17.14 4.49
CA ASN A 75 -12.03 16.90 3.33
C ASN A 75 -11.60 15.70 2.47
N VAL A 76 -10.43 15.13 2.74
CA VAL A 76 -9.86 14.01 1.97
C VAL A 76 -9.78 12.79 2.86
N SER A 77 -10.38 11.69 2.43
CA SER A 77 -10.31 10.44 3.19
C SER A 77 -8.89 9.87 3.17
N ALA A 78 -8.25 9.80 4.34
CA ALA A 78 -6.97 9.10 4.52
C ALA A 78 -7.03 7.66 4.00
N TRP A 79 -8.18 7.00 4.13
CA TRP A 79 -8.38 5.64 3.60
C TRP A 79 -8.28 5.62 2.08
N ARG A 80 -8.93 6.57 1.41
CA ARG A 80 -8.90 6.64 -0.05
C ARG A 80 -7.49 6.94 -0.56
N VAL A 81 -6.77 7.83 0.11
CA VAL A 81 -5.37 8.14 -0.21
C VAL A 81 -4.50 6.89 -0.03
N ALA A 82 -4.63 6.17 1.09
CA ALA A 82 -3.87 4.96 1.32
C ALA A 82 -4.14 3.87 0.26
N GLU A 83 -5.40 3.65 -0.10
CA GLU A 83 -5.76 2.72 -1.19
C GLU A 83 -5.09 3.13 -2.52
N LEU A 84 -5.16 4.43 -2.87
CA LEU A 84 -4.55 4.93 -4.09
C LEU A 84 -3.03 4.79 -4.08
N CYS A 85 -2.35 5.03 -2.96
CA CYS A 85 -0.91 4.82 -2.82
C CYS A 85 -0.54 3.35 -3.03
N ILE A 86 -1.26 2.43 -2.37
CA ILE A 86 -1.04 0.99 -2.49
C ILE A 86 -1.28 0.53 -3.92
N ASP A 87 -2.43 0.87 -4.51
CA ASP A 87 -2.78 0.47 -5.87
C ASP A 87 -1.79 1.04 -6.90
N THR A 88 -1.37 2.29 -6.74
CA THR A 88 -0.37 2.91 -7.63
C THR A 88 0.97 2.19 -7.52
N THR A 89 1.43 1.91 -6.31
CA THR A 89 2.67 1.17 -6.07
C THR A 89 2.63 -0.21 -6.70
N CYS A 90 1.53 -0.94 -6.50
CA CYS A 90 1.31 -2.24 -7.10
C CYS A 90 1.23 -2.21 -8.64
N ARG A 91 0.72 -1.12 -9.23
CA ARG A 91 0.70 -0.93 -10.69
C ARG A 91 2.10 -0.64 -11.24
N LEU A 92 2.87 0.19 -10.55
CA LEU A 92 4.26 0.49 -10.92
C LEU A 92 5.18 -0.71 -10.70
N ARG A 93 4.87 -1.54 -9.71
CA ARG A 93 5.67 -2.68 -9.24
C ARG A 93 4.82 -3.95 -9.14
N PRO A 94 4.44 -4.53 -10.29
CA PRO A 94 3.62 -5.74 -10.31
C PRO A 94 4.35 -6.96 -9.73
N ASP A 95 5.68 -6.93 -9.67
CA ASP A 95 6.53 -7.94 -9.03
C ASP A 95 6.24 -8.10 -7.52
N ILE A 96 5.82 -7.03 -6.85
CA ILE A 96 5.43 -7.05 -5.43
C ILE A 96 4.11 -7.83 -5.23
N LEU A 97 3.21 -7.80 -6.22
CA LEU A 97 1.94 -8.54 -6.20
C LEU A 97 2.07 -9.97 -6.72
N ALA A 98 2.97 -10.19 -7.69
CA ALA A 98 3.08 -11.46 -8.41
C ALA A 98 3.73 -12.59 -7.58
N SER A 99 4.31 -12.30 -6.40
CA SER A 99 4.80 -13.33 -5.50
C SER A 99 3.63 -14.24 -5.07
N ALA A 100 3.83 -15.55 -5.08
CA ALA A 100 2.81 -16.53 -4.70
C ALA A 100 2.21 -16.24 -3.31
N ASN A 101 1.02 -16.76 -2.98
CA ASN A 101 0.34 -16.54 -1.69
C ASN A 101 1.27 -16.73 -0.46
N GLU A 102 2.27 -17.60 -0.56
CA GLU A 102 3.25 -17.94 0.49
C GLU A 102 4.48 -17.01 0.53
N SER A 103 4.67 -16.16 -0.47
CA SER A 103 5.82 -15.25 -0.64
C SER A 103 5.42 -13.77 -0.73
N ARG A 104 4.18 -13.45 -0.33
CA ARG A 104 3.69 -12.07 -0.28
C ARG A 104 4.50 -11.23 0.68
N SER A 105 4.70 -9.98 0.30
CA SER A 105 5.37 -9.01 1.16
C SER A 105 4.61 -8.81 2.46
N HIS A 106 5.32 -8.47 3.53
CA HIS A 106 4.69 -8.10 4.78
C HIS A 106 3.87 -6.80 4.60
N PRO A 107 2.63 -6.68 5.12
CA PRO A 107 1.78 -5.50 4.91
C PRO A 107 2.43 -4.16 5.33
N ILE A 108 3.28 -4.19 6.36
CA ILE A 108 4.07 -3.02 6.81
C ILE A 108 5.07 -2.59 5.72
N LEU A 109 5.75 -3.53 5.09
CA LEU A 109 6.74 -3.25 4.04
C LEU A 109 6.07 -2.75 2.77
N LEU A 110 4.92 -3.31 2.39
CA LEU A 110 4.14 -2.79 1.27
C LEU A 110 3.61 -1.36 1.56
N ALA A 111 3.12 -1.10 2.77
CA ALA A 111 2.67 0.24 3.16
C ALA A 111 3.81 1.27 3.14
N ALA A 112 4.96 0.92 3.70
CA ALA A 112 6.15 1.78 3.72
C ALA A 112 6.68 2.03 2.30
N ALA A 113 6.79 0.99 1.48
CA ALA A 113 7.20 1.13 0.09
C ALA A 113 6.23 1.99 -0.74
N ALA A 114 4.93 1.94 -0.44
CA ALA A 114 3.95 2.79 -1.10
C ALA A 114 4.12 4.27 -0.76
N ILE A 115 4.48 4.58 0.49
CA ILE A 115 4.81 5.94 0.92
C ILE A 115 6.14 6.41 0.33
N ALA A 116 7.16 5.57 0.35
CA ALA A 116 8.45 5.84 -0.28
C ALA A 116 8.30 6.13 -1.78
N THR A 117 7.48 5.35 -2.49
CA THR A 117 7.15 5.57 -3.90
C THR A 117 6.38 6.86 -4.12
N GLY A 118 5.42 7.18 -3.24
CA GLY A 118 4.75 8.48 -3.28
C GLY A 118 5.73 9.65 -3.15
N LEU A 119 6.70 9.54 -2.24
CA LEU A 119 7.70 10.59 -1.99
C LEU A 119 8.60 10.85 -3.20
N THR A 120 9.04 9.80 -3.89
CA THR A 120 9.89 9.94 -5.09
C THR A 120 9.15 10.54 -6.29
N MET A 121 7.82 10.51 -6.28
CA MET A 121 6.97 11.05 -7.34
C MET A 121 6.56 12.51 -7.12
N ILE A 122 6.75 13.08 -5.92
CA ILE A 122 6.43 14.50 -5.65
C ILE A 122 7.51 15.38 -6.27
N ALA A 123 7.20 15.97 -7.43
CA ALA A 123 8.16 16.70 -8.25
C ALA A 123 8.22 18.24 -8.02
N SER A 124 7.53 18.79 -7.01
CA SER A 124 7.27 20.24 -6.92
C SER A 124 7.56 20.87 -5.55
N PRO A 125 8.12 22.10 -5.47
CA PRO A 125 8.30 22.85 -4.23
C PRO A 125 7.01 23.51 -3.70
N CYS A 126 5.86 23.37 -4.38
CA CYS A 126 4.58 23.93 -3.90
C CYS A 126 3.79 22.97 -2.99
N GLU A 127 4.27 21.75 -2.78
CA GLU A 127 3.59 20.70 -1.99
C GLU A 127 4.37 20.33 -0.73
N ASP A 128 5.05 21.30 -0.11
CA ASP A 128 5.92 21.07 1.05
C ASP A 128 5.21 20.37 2.21
N ASP A 129 3.96 20.73 2.52
CA ASP A 129 3.17 20.07 3.57
C ASP A 129 2.87 18.61 3.26
N LEU A 130 2.59 18.28 2.00
CA LEU A 130 2.35 16.90 1.57
C LEU A 130 3.65 16.10 1.59
N ARG A 131 4.73 16.67 1.04
CA ARG A 131 6.06 16.07 1.07
C ARG A 131 6.52 15.79 2.49
N ARG A 132 6.30 16.75 3.40
CA ARG A 132 6.61 16.63 4.82
C ARG A 132 5.73 15.61 5.52
N LEU A 133 4.43 15.56 5.24
CA LEU A 133 3.55 14.51 5.78
C LEU A 133 4.01 13.12 5.35
N VAL A 134 4.34 12.94 4.08
CA VAL A 134 4.82 11.66 3.53
C VAL A 134 6.17 11.30 4.15
N ALA A 135 7.10 12.25 4.28
CA ALA A 135 8.39 12.05 4.93
C ALA A 135 8.26 11.63 6.41
N VAL A 136 7.47 12.38 7.20
CA VAL A 136 7.19 12.03 8.60
C VAL A 136 6.53 10.66 8.70
N THR A 137 5.58 10.36 7.81
CA THR A 137 4.92 9.05 7.77
C THR A 137 5.92 7.93 7.47
N LEU A 138 6.88 8.17 6.57
CA LEU A 138 7.91 7.20 6.22
C LEU A 138 8.85 6.91 7.39
N ILE A 139 9.33 7.94 8.09
CA ILE A 139 10.20 7.80 9.28
C ILE A 139 9.54 6.93 10.34
N ARG A 140 8.22 7.04 10.52
CA ARG A 140 7.49 6.23 11.50
C ARG A 140 7.42 4.74 11.17
N PHE A 141 7.77 4.35 9.95
CA PHE A 141 7.92 2.95 9.60
C PHE A 141 9.26 2.37 10.06
N GLU A 142 10.22 3.17 10.53
CA GLU A 142 11.53 2.68 11.00
C GLU A 142 11.41 1.65 12.12
N ASP A 143 10.70 1.97 13.22
CA ASP A 143 10.58 1.04 14.34
C ASP A 143 9.86 -0.26 13.94
N PRO A 144 8.69 -0.22 13.26
CA PRO A 144 8.06 -1.44 12.76
C PRO A 144 8.95 -2.27 11.83
N ILE A 145 9.74 -1.64 10.95
CA ILE A 145 10.65 -2.33 10.05
C ILE A 145 11.82 -2.95 10.82
N ALA A 146 12.39 -2.24 11.81
CA ALA A 146 13.45 -2.76 12.66
C ALA A 146 12.99 -4.00 13.44
N VAL A 147 11.76 -3.99 13.96
CA VAL A 147 11.15 -5.16 14.61
C VAL A 147 11.01 -6.32 13.63
N LEU A 148 10.56 -6.07 12.39
CA LEU A 148 10.43 -7.12 11.37
C LEU A 148 11.77 -7.76 11.01
N LYS A 149 12.84 -6.97 10.90
CA LYS A 149 14.20 -7.47 10.63
C LYS A 149 14.66 -8.52 11.64
N VAL A 150 14.29 -8.33 12.91
CA VAL A 150 14.72 -9.20 14.01
C VAL A 150 13.78 -10.40 14.20
N THR A 151 12.48 -10.23 13.93
CA THR A 151 11.45 -11.19 14.35
C THR A 151 10.96 -12.12 13.23
N SER A 152 11.16 -11.76 11.96
CA SER A 152 10.47 -12.42 10.84
C SER A 152 11.42 -13.22 9.94
N LYS A 153 10.94 -14.38 9.46
CA LYS A 153 11.54 -15.05 8.29
C LYS A 153 11.13 -14.28 7.03
N LEU A 154 11.90 -13.26 6.69
CA LEU A 154 11.64 -12.38 5.56
C LEU A 154 11.92 -13.11 4.24
N ASN A 155 10.99 -13.00 3.30
CA ASN A 155 11.19 -13.53 1.95
C ASN A 155 12.09 -12.59 1.12
N ASN A 156 12.40 -12.96 -0.12
CA ASN A 156 13.28 -12.15 -0.97
C ASN A 156 12.66 -10.79 -1.34
N VAL A 157 11.33 -10.75 -1.52
CA VAL A 157 10.60 -9.51 -1.82
C VAL A 157 10.66 -8.56 -0.63
N ASP A 158 10.48 -9.08 0.60
CA ASP A 158 10.60 -8.30 1.82
C ASP A 158 11.97 -7.65 1.98
N ARG A 159 13.04 -8.43 1.76
CA ARG A 159 14.42 -7.92 1.86
C ARG A 159 14.68 -6.83 0.84
N TRP A 160 14.27 -7.05 -0.40
CA TRP A 160 14.37 -6.04 -1.46
C TRP A 160 13.56 -4.77 -1.14
N LEU A 161 12.34 -4.91 -0.60
CA LEU A 161 11.53 -3.77 -0.17
C LEU A 161 12.19 -2.97 0.95
N MET A 162 12.81 -3.64 1.92
CA MET A 162 13.56 -2.97 2.99
C MET A 162 14.73 -2.15 2.44
N GLU A 163 15.53 -2.73 1.56
CA GLU A 163 16.64 -2.02 0.91
C GLU A 163 16.16 -0.79 0.15
N TYR A 164 15.04 -0.92 -0.58
CA TYR A 164 14.43 0.21 -1.28
C TYR A 164 13.98 1.32 -0.32
N ILE A 165 13.30 0.97 0.77
CA ILE A 165 12.82 1.93 1.77
C ILE A 165 14.00 2.65 2.42
N GLU A 166 15.05 1.92 2.81
CA GLU A 166 16.27 2.48 3.40
C GLU A 166 17.01 3.42 2.46
N ALA A 167 17.12 3.06 1.18
CA ALA A 167 17.72 3.91 0.17
C ALA A 167 16.95 5.23 0.02
N VAL A 168 15.62 5.18 0.02
CA VAL A 168 14.78 6.39 -0.02
C VAL A 168 14.99 7.22 1.23
N MET A 169 14.96 6.63 2.43
CA MET A 169 15.18 7.36 3.70
C MET A 169 16.55 8.05 3.74
N ALA A 170 17.60 7.37 3.28
CA ALA A 170 18.95 7.94 3.19
C ALA A 170 19.06 9.07 2.15
N GLY A 171 18.19 9.12 1.14
CA GLY A 171 18.18 10.10 0.07
C GLY A 171 17.65 11.50 0.43
N GLY A 172 17.67 11.88 1.71
CA GLY A 172 17.29 13.22 2.18
C GLY A 172 15.88 13.35 2.76
N VAL A 173 15.26 12.27 3.21
CA VAL A 173 13.94 12.32 3.89
C VAL A 173 14.04 13.06 5.22
N TYR A 174 15.14 12.87 5.94
CA TYR A 174 15.39 13.58 7.20
C TYR A 174 15.62 15.08 6.99
N ASP A 175 16.20 15.48 5.85
CA ASP A 175 16.39 16.90 5.53
C ASP A 175 15.05 17.63 5.44
N VAL A 176 14.01 16.97 4.88
CA VAL A 176 12.64 17.50 4.78
C VAL A 176 11.98 17.70 6.15
N VAL A 177 12.35 16.90 7.15
CA VAL A 177 11.73 16.92 8.49
C VAL A 177 12.55 17.79 9.47
N SER A 178 13.84 17.96 9.22
CA SER A 178 14.77 18.73 10.07
C SER A 178 14.57 20.25 10.04
N VAL A 179 13.74 20.77 9.12
CA VAL A 179 13.49 22.22 8.97
C VAL A 179 12.65 22.80 10.13
N ASP A 180 12.23 21.98 11.10
CA ASP A 180 11.32 22.39 12.18
C ASP A 180 11.79 22.02 13.59
N VAL A 181 13.12 21.98 13.79
CA VAL A 181 13.73 22.00 15.12
C VAL A 181 14.19 23.42 15.45
#